data_AF-A0A7S0D6D1-F1
#
_entry.id   AF-A0A7S0D6D1-F1
#
_cell.length_a   1.000
_cell.length_b   1.000
_cell.length_c   1.000
_cell.angle_alpha   90.00
_cell.angle_beta   90.00
_cell.angle_gamma   90.00
#
_symmetry.space_group_name_H-M   'P 1'
#
loop_
_entity.id
_entity.type
_entity.pdbx_description
1 polymer ?
#
loop_
_entity_poly.entity_id
_entity_poly.type
_entity_poly.pdbx_seq_one_letter_code
_entity_poly.pdbx_strand_id
1 'polypeptide(L)'
;MPEDHHYWNCNNDVKKPDFWETWFLPISRANWRNISDSESWEFSQETIVTLHFDPTTIHAYPYDERDNGTAEWLSLQRSNAIEVNKKYIHVLPSLKEESEKLYMSMFKSYDEQVLGIHMRGTDKSTSEKVEPVLYAAHAERFLSQNPDGMIFLATDDEGYHRYMKQKFGPKLVSNSVLRVKTNVLYDDTVDKMQKTKDVLLDSLLLAQCTTLVKTWSGVSEFAVYFRQLEFPNLPAFTDIIDLQEMASPGHEVLNLIKRNKLTETYKANPCEQSDFVRNDTVYLPPSLKYKKCGLSNKSLEIQRHLSYLGSKQCDIYTSEGRIRPKMRAHLVELGFGATVNSVVKPMLHALKKGYCIEDPHGWNKYNCSHWTYLFKSVSVPSVGLELVEPILEDGNEFGPKFDYHFCHLVFQGQNRWDWEYPGWKQCSKDYSAETHGVSILPQPYQKQGLFFTVANILSFLLRPSRDFAARVEATKTRMGWPTDKPVLALHVRHGDSCLEAMWQQSRRCDSLATHMKAVDIVARKYGIKHIYMATDSDKVWEDMKLFPEYTFLLNRKIG
;
A
#
# COMPACT_ATOMS: atom_id res chain seq x y z
N MET A 1 -11.79 -18.16 5.09
CA MET A 1 -10.37 -17.73 4.99
C MET A 1 -10.29 -16.56 3.99
N PRO A 2 -9.30 -15.67 4.05
CA PRO A 2 -9.34 -14.41 3.27
C PRO A 2 -8.94 -14.51 1.79
N GLU A 3 -8.48 -15.66 1.30
CA GLU A 3 -7.87 -15.76 -0.03
C GLU A 3 -8.38 -16.93 -0.88
N ASP A 4 -9.70 -17.13 -0.91
CA ASP A 4 -10.30 -18.14 -1.78
C ASP A 4 -9.91 -17.92 -3.26
N HIS A 5 -9.57 -16.70 -3.66
CA HIS A 5 -9.15 -16.39 -5.03
C HIS A 5 -7.75 -16.93 -5.41
N HIS A 6 -6.84 -17.14 -4.46
CA HIS A 6 -5.47 -17.60 -4.77
C HIS A 6 -5.29 -19.11 -4.68
N TYR A 7 -6.11 -19.78 -3.87
CA TYR A 7 -6.08 -21.24 -3.71
C TYR A 7 -7.30 -21.94 -4.32
N TRP A 8 -8.33 -21.18 -4.73
CA TRP A 8 -9.51 -21.69 -5.43
C TRP A 8 -9.76 -20.95 -6.75
N ASN A 9 -10.53 -21.58 -7.63
CA ASN A 9 -10.95 -21.02 -8.89
C ASN A 9 -12.48 -20.94 -8.86
N CYS A 10 -13.03 -19.75 -8.60
CA CYS A 10 -14.46 -19.53 -8.33
C CYS A 10 -15.39 -19.77 -9.54
N ASN A 11 -14.84 -20.04 -10.72
CA ASN A 11 -15.60 -20.02 -11.97
C ASN A 11 -16.13 -21.38 -12.47
N ASN A 12 -16.10 -22.45 -11.66
CA ASN A 12 -16.62 -23.76 -12.10
C ASN A 12 -17.55 -24.39 -11.05
N ASP A 13 -18.85 -24.48 -11.38
CA ASP A 13 -19.99 -25.06 -10.62
C ASP A 13 -19.88 -26.57 -10.31
N VAL A 14 -18.73 -27.20 -10.54
CA VAL A 14 -18.52 -28.59 -10.14
C VAL A 14 -18.21 -28.60 -8.64
N LYS A 15 -18.99 -29.36 -7.85
CA LYS A 15 -18.72 -29.66 -6.44
C LYS A 15 -17.29 -30.20 -6.28
N LYS A 16 -16.33 -29.31 -6.08
CA LYS A 16 -14.94 -29.68 -5.77
C LYS A 16 -14.85 -29.96 -4.26
N PRO A 17 -13.98 -30.90 -3.85
CA PRO A 17 -13.79 -31.21 -2.44
C PRO A 17 -13.34 -29.96 -1.69
N ASP A 18 -13.80 -29.79 -0.46
CA ASP A 18 -13.41 -28.68 0.41
C ASP A 18 -11.90 -28.72 0.68
N PHE A 19 -11.24 -27.56 0.73
CA PHE A 19 -9.82 -27.42 1.12
C PHE A 19 -9.52 -28.22 2.38
N TRP A 20 -10.38 -28.06 3.39
CA TRP A 20 -10.19 -28.66 4.70
C TRP A 20 -10.31 -30.17 4.61
N GLU A 21 -11.35 -30.68 3.93
CA GLU A 21 -11.56 -32.11 3.75
C GLU A 21 -10.46 -32.79 2.91
N THR A 22 -9.75 -32.02 2.08
CA THR A 22 -8.68 -32.55 1.24
C THR A 22 -7.37 -32.76 1.99
N TRP A 23 -7.09 -31.96 3.03
CA TRP A 23 -5.78 -31.94 3.68
C TRP A 23 -5.80 -32.21 5.18
N PHE A 24 -6.94 -32.00 5.82
CA PHE A 24 -7.11 -32.10 7.27
C PHE A 24 -8.24 -33.07 7.63
N LEU A 25 -8.12 -33.66 8.82
CA LEU A 25 -9.23 -34.39 9.42
C LEU A 25 -10.36 -33.41 9.78
N PRO A 26 -11.63 -33.79 9.58
CA PRO A 26 -12.76 -32.97 9.97
C PRO A 26 -12.80 -32.81 11.50
N ILE A 27 -13.06 -31.59 11.98
CA ILE A 27 -13.10 -31.22 13.41
C ILE A 27 -14.14 -32.04 14.19
N SER A 28 -15.23 -32.47 13.54
CA SER A 28 -16.23 -33.32 14.16
C SER A 28 -16.52 -34.55 13.28
N ARG A 29 -16.79 -35.69 13.93
CA ARG A 29 -17.37 -36.86 13.25
C ARG A 29 -18.82 -36.63 12.80
N ALA A 30 -19.47 -35.58 13.30
CA ALA A 30 -20.78 -35.19 12.80
C ALA A 30 -20.60 -34.63 11.38
N ASN A 31 -21.43 -35.10 10.46
CA ASN A 31 -21.52 -34.53 9.13
C ASN A 31 -21.84 -33.05 9.32
N TRP A 32 -20.88 -32.14 9.10
CA TRP A 32 -21.07 -30.69 9.30
C TRP A 32 -22.24 -30.16 8.47
N ARG A 33 -22.61 -30.89 7.40
CA ARG A 33 -23.84 -30.71 6.62
C ARG A 33 -25.14 -30.91 7.41
N ASN A 34 -25.07 -31.41 8.64
CA ASN A 34 -26.20 -31.59 9.56
C ASN A 34 -26.15 -30.61 10.76
N ILE A 35 -25.18 -29.70 10.81
CA ILE A 35 -25.20 -28.58 11.77
C ILE A 35 -26.25 -27.60 11.24
N SER A 36 -27.22 -27.22 12.06
CA SER A 36 -28.24 -26.27 11.61
C SER A 36 -27.61 -24.90 11.36
N ASP A 37 -28.19 -24.11 10.46
CA ASP A 37 -27.73 -22.74 10.21
C ASP A 37 -27.71 -21.88 11.48
N SER A 38 -28.54 -22.21 12.49
CA SER A 38 -28.56 -21.55 13.80
C SER A 38 -27.36 -21.87 14.70
N GLU A 39 -26.66 -22.97 14.42
CA GLU A 39 -25.42 -23.38 15.09
C GLU A 39 -24.17 -23.08 14.24
N SER A 40 -24.36 -22.66 12.99
CA SER A 40 -23.31 -22.17 12.11
C SER A 40 -23.08 -20.67 12.32
N TRP A 41 -21.81 -20.29 12.47
CA TRP A 41 -21.42 -18.89 12.60
C TRP A 41 -20.56 -18.54 11.39
N GLU A 42 -21.11 -17.75 10.47
CA GLU A 42 -20.37 -17.22 9.35
C GLU A 42 -19.75 -15.88 9.75
N PHE A 43 -18.43 -15.80 9.69
CA PHE A 43 -17.72 -14.55 9.91
C PHE A 43 -17.52 -13.84 8.57
N SER A 44 -17.90 -12.57 8.50
CA SER A 44 -17.49 -11.71 7.38
C SER A 44 -15.97 -11.55 7.37
N GLN A 45 -15.41 -11.19 6.21
CA GLN A 45 -13.99 -10.86 6.10
C GLN A 45 -13.59 -9.73 7.08
N GLU A 46 -14.46 -8.75 7.27
CA GLU A 46 -14.26 -7.66 8.23
C GLU A 46 -14.16 -8.18 9.67
N THR A 47 -14.98 -9.15 10.05
CA THR A 47 -14.90 -9.77 11.37
C THR A 47 -13.62 -10.59 11.54
N ILE A 48 -13.21 -11.35 10.51
CA ILE A 48 -11.93 -12.09 10.53
C ILE A 48 -10.75 -11.12 10.69
N VAL A 49 -10.74 -10.01 9.95
CA VAL A 49 -9.71 -8.97 10.07
C VAL A 49 -9.75 -8.29 11.44
N THR A 50 -10.94 -8.05 12.00
CA THR A 50 -11.07 -7.48 13.34
C THR A 50 -10.48 -8.41 14.39
N LEU A 51 -10.82 -9.71 14.32
CA LEU A 51 -10.26 -10.74 15.20
C LEU A 51 -8.74 -10.85 15.01
N HIS A 52 -8.23 -10.67 13.80
CA HIS A 52 -6.79 -10.66 13.53
C HIS A 52 -6.04 -9.53 14.27
N PHE A 53 -6.70 -8.45 14.72
CA PHE A 53 -6.04 -7.41 15.51
C PHE A 53 -6.38 -7.45 17.00
N ASP A 54 -7.16 -8.46 17.42
CA ASP A 54 -7.48 -8.71 18.81
C ASP A 54 -6.24 -9.23 19.55
N PRO A 55 -5.84 -8.62 20.69
CA PRO A 55 -4.64 -9.02 21.43
C PRO A 55 -4.71 -10.45 22.02
N THR A 56 -5.89 -11.08 22.03
CA THR A 56 -6.08 -12.46 22.47
C THR A 56 -5.94 -13.48 21.35
N THR A 57 -5.80 -13.03 20.11
CA THR A 57 -5.64 -13.90 18.94
C THR A 57 -4.25 -14.55 18.92
N ILE A 58 -4.20 -15.75 18.33
CA ILE A 58 -2.98 -16.51 18.16
C ILE A 58 -2.30 -16.07 16.86
N HIS A 59 -1.06 -15.61 16.98
CA HIS A 59 -0.27 -15.11 15.86
C HIS A 59 0.95 -16.00 15.61
N ALA A 60 1.13 -16.43 14.36
CA ALA A 60 2.35 -17.13 13.95
C ALA A 60 3.58 -16.20 13.95
N TYR A 61 3.38 -14.89 13.89
CA TYR A 61 4.44 -13.91 13.92
C TYR A 61 3.90 -12.50 14.24
N PRO A 62 4.75 -11.56 14.66
CA PRO A 62 4.34 -10.18 14.95
C PRO A 62 3.72 -9.49 13.74
N TYR A 63 2.52 -8.93 13.90
CA TYR A 63 1.83 -8.17 12.85
C TYR A 63 1.76 -6.68 13.13
N ASP A 64 1.79 -6.30 14.41
CA ASP A 64 1.66 -4.92 14.89
C ASP A 64 2.91 -4.50 15.70
N GLU A 65 3.18 -3.20 15.81
CA GLU A 65 4.16 -2.64 16.75
C GLU A 65 3.88 -3.03 18.22
N ARG A 66 2.63 -3.42 18.53
CA ARG A 66 2.23 -4.00 19.82
C ARG A 66 2.85 -5.38 20.06
N ASP A 67 3.13 -6.14 19.00
CA ASP A 67 3.78 -7.43 19.08
C ASP A 67 5.30 -7.22 19.09
N ASN A 68 5.92 -7.33 20.26
CA ASN A 68 7.36 -7.09 20.39
C ASN A 68 8.23 -8.19 19.74
N GLY A 69 7.62 -9.31 19.33
CA GLY A 69 8.29 -10.41 18.63
C GLY A 69 9.41 -11.07 19.42
N THR A 70 9.44 -10.91 20.73
CA THR A 70 10.48 -11.51 21.57
C THR A 70 10.30 -13.02 21.66
N ALA A 71 11.36 -13.72 22.04
CA ALA A 71 11.31 -15.15 22.35
C ALA A 71 10.17 -15.52 23.32
N GLU A 72 9.89 -14.72 24.36
CA GLU A 72 8.80 -14.95 25.29
C GLU A 72 7.43 -14.83 24.63
N TRP A 73 7.24 -13.80 23.78
CA TRP A 73 5.99 -13.63 23.03
C TRP A 73 5.76 -14.80 22.07
N LEU A 74 6.79 -15.19 21.30
CA LEU A 74 6.70 -16.35 20.41
C LEU A 74 6.40 -17.64 21.17
N SER A 75 7.02 -17.83 22.34
CA SER A 75 6.77 -19.00 23.19
C SER A 75 5.31 -19.05 23.66
N LEU A 76 4.75 -17.93 24.10
CA LEU A 76 3.34 -17.82 24.48
C LEU A 76 2.40 -18.13 23.31
N GLN A 77 2.66 -17.52 22.15
CA GLN A 77 1.85 -17.74 20.94
C GLN A 77 1.89 -19.20 20.49
N ARG A 78 3.07 -19.83 20.50
CA ARG A 78 3.22 -21.25 20.17
C ARG A 78 2.46 -22.14 21.16
N SER A 79 2.55 -21.85 22.46
CA SER A 79 1.82 -22.61 23.49
C SER A 79 0.31 -22.54 23.24
N ASN A 80 -0.24 -21.35 22.98
CA ASN A 80 -1.65 -21.18 22.69
C ASN A 80 -2.06 -21.88 21.38
N ALA A 81 -1.22 -21.77 20.34
CA ALA A 81 -1.43 -22.42 19.05
C ALA A 81 -1.48 -23.93 19.17
N ILE A 82 -0.57 -24.54 19.95
CA ILE A 82 -0.52 -25.98 20.16
C ILE A 82 -1.82 -26.47 20.81
N GLU A 83 -2.32 -25.78 21.84
CA GLU A 83 -3.56 -26.17 22.53
C GLU A 83 -4.77 -26.14 21.58
N VAL A 84 -4.87 -25.11 20.74
CA VAL A 84 -5.94 -25.00 19.73
C VAL A 84 -5.77 -26.07 18.65
N ASN A 85 -4.58 -26.20 18.08
CA ASN A 85 -4.33 -27.11 16.97
C ASN A 85 -4.50 -28.57 17.39
N LYS A 86 -4.11 -28.94 18.61
CA LYS A 86 -4.34 -30.27 19.20
C LYS A 86 -5.81 -30.69 19.19
N LYS A 87 -6.72 -29.72 19.23
CA LYS A 87 -8.16 -29.97 19.26
C LYS A 87 -8.80 -29.91 17.88
N TYR A 88 -8.25 -29.10 16.97
CA TYR A 88 -8.97 -28.69 15.76
C TYR A 88 -8.22 -28.91 14.45
N ILE A 89 -6.89 -29.06 14.47
CA ILE A 89 -6.08 -29.10 13.25
C ILE A 89 -5.21 -30.36 13.26
N HIS A 90 -5.63 -31.36 12.49
CA HIS A 90 -4.88 -32.59 12.27
C HIS A 90 -4.77 -32.86 10.78
N VAL A 91 -3.58 -33.16 10.28
CA VAL A 91 -3.42 -33.49 8.86
C VAL A 91 -4.02 -34.87 8.56
N LEU A 92 -4.41 -35.11 7.30
CA LEU A 92 -4.85 -36.45 6.90
C LEU A 92 -3.74 -37.49 7.10
N PRO A 93 -4.07 -38.70 7.59
CA PRO A 93 -3.08 -39.78 7.77
C PRO A 93 -2.29 -40.10 6.49
N SER A 94 -2.92 -40.01 5.32
CA SER A 94 -2.26 -40.22 4.03
C SER A 94 -1.19 -39.18 3.73
N LEU A 95 -1.43 -37.90 4.05
CA LEU A 95 -0.46 -36.83 3.86
C LEU A 95 0.71 -36.95 4.84
N LYS A 96 0.42 -37.33 6.08
CA LYS A 96 1.45 -37.65 7.07
C LYS A 96 2.33 -38.81 6.61
N GLU A 97 1.73 -39.93 6.22
CA GLU A 97 2.46 -41.11 5.72
C GLU A 97 3.31 -40.78 4.49
N GLU A 98 2.78 -39.95 3.58
CA GLU A 98 3.54 -39.45 2.43
C GLU A 98 4.76 -38.63 2.88
N SER A 99 4.60 -37.75 3.87
CA SER A 99 5.72 -36.96 4.41
C SER A 99 6.77 -37.83 5.10
N GLU A 100 6.38 -38.88 5.82
CA GLU A 100 7.30 -39.82 6.47
C GLU A 100 8.08 -40.64 5.43
N LYS A 101 7.41 -41.09 4.36
CA LYS A 101 8.06 -41.77 3.23
C LYS A 101 9.06 -40.87 2.52
N LEU A 102 8.67 -39.62 2.26
CA LEU A 102 9.58 -38.63 1.66
C LEU A 102 10.78 -38.38 2.57
N TYR A 103 10.57 -38.21 3.87
CA TYR A 103 11.65 -38.01 4.84
C TYR A 103 12.63 -39.18 4.82
N MET A 104 12.14 -40.42 4.93
CA MET A 104 12.96 -41.64 4.90
C MET A 104 13.65 -41.88 3.54
N SER A 105 13.13 -41.31 2.46
CA SER A 105 13.81 -41.34 1.15
C SER A 105 14.99 -40.38 1.08
N MET A 106 14.93 -39.29 1.85
CA MET A 106 15.95 -38.22 1.89
C MET A 106 17.02 -38.49 2.96
N PHE A 107 16.62 -39.10 4.07
CA PHE A 107 17.42 -39.34 5.28
C PHE A 107 17.30 -40.81 5.68
N LYS A 108 18.38 -41.45 6.13
CA LYS A 108 18.35 -42.92 6.33
C LYS A 108 17.58 -43.32 7.59
N SER A 109 17.52 -42.45 8.59
CA SER A 109 16.80 -42.68 9.84
C SER A 109 16.44 -41.37 10.53
N TYR A 110 15.58 -41.45 11.54
CA TYR A 110 15.26 -40.33 12.44
C TYR A 110 16.37 -40.00 13.46
N ASP A 111 17.40 -40.86 13.57
CA ASP A 111 18.55 -40.62 14.44
C ASP A 111 19.58 -39.67 13.80
N GLU A 112 19.48 -39.44 12.49
CA GLU A 112 20.35 -38.50 11.78
C GLU A 112 20.09 -37.06 12.25
N GLN A 113 21.17 -36.32 12.48
CA GLN A 113 21.07 -34.89 12.81
C GLN A 113 20.73 -34.10 11.54
N VAL A 114 19.49 -33.64 11.44
CA VAL A 114 19.00 -32.86 10.30
C VAL A 114 18.64 -31.43 10.72
N LEU A 115 19.23 -30.45 10.04
CA LEU A 115 18.86 -29.04 10.14
C LEU A 115 17.78 -28.71 9.12
N GLY A 116 16.59 -28.38 9.58
CA GLY A 116 15.53 -27.80 8.76
C GLY A 116 15.76 -26.30 8.57
N ILE A 117 15.71 -25.84 7.32
CA ILE A 117 15.81 -24.42 6.97
C ILE A 117 14.58 -24.03 6.16
N HIS A 118 13.87 -23.00 6.60
CA HIS A 118 12.77 -22.40 5.84
C HIS A 118 13.11 -20.97 5.41
N MET A 119 13.17 -20.75 4.10
CA MET A 119 13.53 -19.45 3.50
C MET A 119 12.38 -18.93 2.62
N ARG A 120 11.80 -17.80 3.02
CA ARG A 120 10.79 -17.06 2.26
C ARG A 120 11.46 -16.14 1.24
N GLY A 121 11.46 -16.51 -0.03
CA GLY A 121 12.14 -15.73 -1.07
C GLY A 121 11.21 -15.02 -2.03
N THR A 122 10.08 -15.60 -2.46
CA THR A 122 9.23 -14.97 -3.48
C THR A 122 7.99 -14.27 -2.93
N ASP A 123 7.49 -14.70 -1.77
CA ASP A 123 6.22 -14.23 -1.19
C ASP A 123 6.31 -12.92 -0.37
N LYS A 124 7.52 -12.50 0.01
CA LYS A 124 7.77 -11.24 0.72
C LYS A 124 8.03 -10.09 -0.25
N SER A 125 6.96 -9.47 -0.75
CA SER A 125 7.04 -8.22 -1.51
C SER A 125 7.03 -6.97 -0.60
N THR A 126 6.40 -7.07 0.57
CA THR A 126 6.13 -5.93 1.47
C THR A 126 7.03 -5.87 2.70
N SER A 127 7.74 -6.96 3.04
CA SER A 127 8.65 -7.02 4.18
C SER A 127 10.07 -7.36 3.74
N GLU A 128 11.05 -6.98 4.55
CA GLU A 128 12.44 -7.29 4.28
C GLU A 128 12.68 -8.80 4.19
N LYS A 129 13.33 -9.21 3.10
CA LYS A 129 13.80 -10.57 2.91
C LYS A 129 15.08 -10.78 3.71
N VAL A 130 15.18 -11.91 4.39
CA VAL A 130 16.42 -12.33 5.04
C VAL A 130 17.30 -12.97 3.98
N GLU A 131 18.50 -12.43 3.80
CA GLU A 131 19.43 -12.90 2.77
C GLU A 131 19.93 -14.33 3.05
N PRO A 132 20.13 -15.16 2.01
CA PRO A 132 20.60 -16.55 2.14
C PRO A 132 21.87 -16.74 2.95
N VAL A 133 22.76 -15.76 2.93
CA VAL A 133 24.03 -15.80 3.66
C VAL A 133 23.84 -15.96 5.17
N LEU A 134 22.77 -15.40 5.74
CA LEU A 134 22.49 -15.52 7.17
C LEU A 134 22.08 -16.94 7.55
N TYR A 135 21.21 -17.57 6.75
CA TYR A 135 20.85 -18.98 6.92
C TYR A 135 22.06 -19.90 6.77
N ALA A 136 22.92 -19.61 5.79
CA ALA A 136 24.13 -20.37 5.55
C ALA A 136 25.10 -20.35 6.75
N ALA A 137 25.23 -19.25 7.46
CA ALA A 137 26.07 -19.17 8.66
C ALA A 137 25.59 -20.14 9.76
N HIS A 138 24.28 -20.26 9.96
CA HIS A 138 23.71 -21.23 10.91
C HIS A 138 23.89 -22.67 10.44
N ALA A 139 23.78 -22.93 9.13
CA ALA A 139 24.06 -24.23 8.56
C ALA A 139 25.53 -24.66 8.73
N GLU A 140 26.48 -23.75 8.52
CA GLU A 140 27.91 -24.01 8.77
C GLU A 140 28.17 -24.34 10.24
N ARG A 141 27.57 -23.57 11.17
CA ARG A 141 27.68 -23.85 12.60
C ARG A 141 27.12 -25.22 12.94
N PHE A 142 25.93 -25.55 12.45
CA PHE A 142 25.31 -26.85 12.66
C PHE A 142 26.18 -28.01 12.17
N LEU A 143 26.71 -27.92 10.94
CA LEU A 143 27.56 -28.96 10.36
C LEU A 143 28.93 -29.06 11.06
N SER A 144 29.44 -27.97 11.65
CA SER A 144 30.66 -28.02 12.46
C SER A 144 30.49 -28.84 13.74
N GLN A 145 29.28 -28.84 14.30
CA GLN A 145 28.91 -29.61 15.49
C GLN A 145 28.43 -31.02 15.15
N ASN A 146 27.89 -31.20 13.93
CA ASN A 146 27.35 -32.45 13.41
C ASN A 146 27.96 -32.73 12.03
N PRO A 147 29.22 -33.22 11.94
CA PRO A 147 29.91 -33.40 10.66
C PRO A 147 29.17 -34.33 9.69
N ASP A 148 28.46 -35.33 10.23
CA ASP A 148 27.63 -36.27 9.47
C ASP A 148 26.20 -35.76 9.24
N GLY A 149 25.83 -34.64 9.84
CA GLY A 149 24.51 -34.03 9.71
C GLY A 149 24.17 -33.61 8.29
N MET A 150 22.88 -33.42 8.06
CA MET A 150 22.28 -33.06 6.77
C MET A 150 21.42 -31.79 6.90
N ILE A 151 21.12 -31.16 5.77
CA ILE A 151 20.29 -29.95 5.70
C ILE A 151 19.07 -30.24 4.83
N PHE A 152 17.87 -30.01 5.38
CA PHE A 152 16.64 -29.94 4.62
C PHE A 152 16.30 -28.47 4.34
N LEU A 153 16.11 -28.11 3.06
CA LEU A 153 15.75 -26.75 2.64
C LEU A 153 14.33 -26.71 2.06
N ALA A 154 13.45 -25.94 2.72
CA ALA A 154 12.15 -25.52 2.23
C ALA A 154 12.23 -24.06 1.75
N THR A 155 12.06 -23.84 0.44
CA THR A 155 12.04 -22.50 -0.16
C THR A 155 11.32 -22.52 -1.51
N ASP A 156 10.57 -21.45 -1.76
CA ASP A 156 9.86 -21.14 -3.00
C ASP A 156 10.76 -20.46 -4.05
N ASP A 157 11.93 -19.97 -3.64
CA ASP A 157 12.81 -19.14 -4.45
C ASP A 157 13.97 -19.93 -5.06
N GLU A 158 13.99 -19.96 -6.39
CA GLU A 158 15.00 -20.65 -7.19
C GLU A 158 16.42 -20.05 -7.01
N GLY A 159 16.53 -18.74 -6.77
CA GLY A 159 17.80 -18.09 -6.46
C GLY A 159 18.36 -18.53 -5.09
N TYR A 160 17.49 -18.60 -4.08
CA TYR A 160 17.86 -19.04 -2.74
C TYR A 160 18.27 -20.51 -2.72
N HIS A 161 17.50 -21.36 -3.40
CA HIS A 161 17.85 -22.78 -3.56
C HIS A 161 19.21 -22.96 -4.23
N ARG A 162 19.45 -22.29 -5.36
CA ARG A 162 20.74 -22.37 -6.07
C ARG A 162 21.91 -21.94 -5.20
N TYR A 163 21.78 -20.83 -4.47
CA TYR A 163 22.82 -20.35 -3.55
C TYR A 163 23.15 -21.41 -2.50
N MET A 164 22.14 -21.95 -1.82
CA MET A 164 22.34 -22.93 -0.75
C MET A 164 22.88 -24.25 -1.31
N LYS A 165 22.41 -24.68 -2.49
CA LYS A 165 22.89 -25.90 -3.15
C LYS A 165 24.35 -25.78 -3.59
N GLN A 166 24.76 -24.63 -4.13
CA GLN A 166 26.15 -24.36 -4.47
C GLN A 166 27.05 -24.42 -3.23
N LYS A 167 26.56 -23.89 -2.10
CA LYS A 167 27.34 -23.78 -0.87
C LYS A 167 27.49 -25.11 -0.11
N PHE A 168 26.42 -25.90 -0.01
CA PHE A 168 26.39 -27.11 0.82
C PHE A 168 26.41 -28.43 0.02
N GLY A 169 26.22 -28.36 -1.31
CA GLY A 169 26.41 -29.49 -2.21
C GLY A 169 25.60 -30.73 -1.81
N PRO A 170 26.24 -31.90 -1.60
CA PRO A 170 25.56 -33.14 -1.22
C PRO A 170 24.88 -33.11 0.16
N LYS A 171 25.30 -32.23 1.07
CA LYS A 171 24.70 -32.12 2.42
C LYS A 171 23.33 -31.47 2.42
N LEU A 172 22.94 -30.84 1.31
CA LEU A 172 21.65 -30.17 1.15
C LEU A 172 20.69 -30.99 0.30
N VAL A 173 19.54 -31.29 0.90
CA VAL A 173 18.39 -31.95 0.29
C VAL A 173 17.19 -31.00 0.37
N SER A 174 16.30 -31.08 -0.60
CA SER A 174 15.09 -30.26 -0.67
C SER A 174 14.00 -31.06 -1.36
N ASN A 175 12.74 -30.82 -1.00
CA ASN A 175 11.61 -31.39 -1.72
C ASN A 175 11.57 -30.91 -3.18
N SER A 176 11.01 -31.72 -4.07
CA SER A 176 10.89 -31.41 -5.50
C SER A 176 9.68 -30.52 -5.77
N VAL A 177 9.66 -29.34 -5.15
CA VAL A 177 8.64 -28.30 -5.36
C VAL A 177 9.00 -27.42 -6.56
N LEU A 178 7.99 -26.88 -7.22
CA LEU A 178 8.21 -25.87 -8.25
C LEU A 178 8.77 -24.59 -7.62
N ARG A 179 9.89 -24.11 -8.17
CA ARG A 179 10.53 -22.86 -7.75
C ARG A 179 10.50 -21.88 -8.89
N VAL A 180 10.02 -20.69 -8.62
CA VAL A 180 9.85 -19.62 -9.61
C VAL A 180 10.63 -18.39 -9.18
N LYS A 181 10.87 -17.46 -10.11
CA LYS A 181 11.49 -16.16 -9.80
C LYS A 181 10.47 -15.14 -9.30
N THR A 182 9.21 -15.35 -9.62
CA THR A 182 8.05 -14.56 -9.22
C THR A 182 7.38 -15.20 -8.02
N ASN A 183 6.43 -14.50 -7.40
CA ASN A 183 5.69 -15.06 -6.27
C ASN A 183 4.85 -16.27 -6.72
N VAL A 184 5.21 -17.48 -6.26
CA VAL A 184 4.51 -18.73 -6.60
C VAL A 184 3.04 -18.69 -6.19
N LEU A 185 2.70 -17.92 -5.15
CA LEU A 185 1.32 -17.72 -4.71
C LEU A 185 0.43 -17.19 -5.83
N TYR A 186 0.94 -16.25 -6.62
CA TYR A 186 0.20 -15.57 -7.68
C TYR A 186 0.40 -16.16 -9.08
N ASP A 187 1.15 -17.26 -9.20
CA ASP A 187 1.39 -17.92 -10.48
C ASP A 187 0.27 -18.93 -10.80
N ASP A 188 -0.79 -18.49 -11.45
CA ASP A 188 -1.92 -19.35 -11.84
C ASP A 188 -1.57 -20.44 -12.86
N THR A 189 -0.35 -20.47 -13.41
CA THR A 189 0.09 -21.57 -14.29
C THR A 189 0.36 -22.87 -13.54
N VAL A 190 0.44 -22.77 -12.21
CA VAL A 190 0.77 -23.88 -11.30
C VAL A 190 -0.50 -24.27 -10.58
N ASP A 191 -0.80 -25.57 -10.59
CA ASP A 191 -2.01 -26.11 -9.97
C ASP A 191 -2.07 -25.75 -8.47
N LYS A 192 -3.19 -25.14 -8.04
CA LYS A 192 -3.36 -24.63 -6.68
C LYS A 192 -3.39 -25.74 -5.63
N MET A 193 -3.89 -26.92 -5.99
CA MET A 193 -3.86 -28.09 -5.10
C MET A 193 -2.44 -28.61 -4.93
N GLN A 194 -1.66 -28.65 -6.01
CA GLN A 194 -0.25 -29.01 -5.94
C GLN A 194 0.55 -28.03 -5.07
N LYS A 195 0.39 -26.70 -5.23
CA LYS A 195 1.05 -25.70 -4.37
C LYS A 195 0.74 -25.94 -2.89
N THR A 196 -0.54 -26.19 -2.60
CA THR A 196 -1.00 -26.43 -1.23
C THR A 196 -0.35 -27.68 -0.66
N LYS A 197 -0.37 -28.77 -1.43
CA LYS A 197 0.27 -30.03 -1.06
C LYS A 197 1.75 -29.84 -0.76
N ASP A 198 2.47 -29.17 -1.66
CA ASP A 198 3.90 -28.93 -1.56
C ASP A 198 4.26 -28.16 -0.29
N VAL A 199 3.52 -27.08 0.03
CA VAL A 199 3.74 -26.28 1.24
C VAL A 199 3.42 -27.06 2.52
N LEU A 200 2.37 -27.89 2.51
CA LEU A 200 2.04 -28.74 3.65
C LEU A 200 3.10 -29.84 3.86
N LEU A 201 3.57 -30.46 2.78
CA LEU A 201 4.66 -31.43 2.84
C LEU A 201 5.95 -30.79 3.35
N ASP A 202 6.31 -29.60 2.89
CA ASP A 202 7.48 -28.88 3.40
C ASP A 202 7.34 -28.58 4.90
N SER A 203 6.15 -28.21 5.37
CA SER A 203 5.87 -27.99 6.80
C SER A 203 6.05 -29.28 7.62
N LEU A 204 5.55 -30.42 7.13
CA LEU A 204 5.68 -31.72 7.77
C LEU A 204 7.11 -32.27 7.73
N LEU A 205 7.87 -32.01 6.66
CA LEU A 205 9.28 -32.39 6.55
C LEU A 205 10.15 -31.55 7.50
N LEU A 206 9.89 -30.25 7.62
CA LEU A 206 10.52 -29.39 8.62
C LEU A 206 10.22 -29.86 10.04
N ALA A 207 8.99 -30.32 10.31
CA ALA A 207 8.57 -30.85 11.61
C ALA A 207 9.33 -32.14 12.02
N GLN A 208 9.90 -32.86 11.07
CA GLN A 208 10.66 -34.09 11.35
C GLN A 208 12.15 -33.82 11.65
N CYS A 209 12.66 -32.64 11.29
CA CYS A 209 14.05 -32.24 11.51
C CYS A 209 14.39 -32.12 13.01
N THR A 210 15.69 -32.13 13.34
CA THR A 210 16.20 -32.03 14.72
C THR A 210 16.35 -30.59 15.21
N THR A 211 16.78 -29.70 14.31
CA THR A 211 17.00 -28.27 14.55
C THR A 211 16.28 -27.48 13.47
N LEU A 212 15.77 -26.28 13.79
CA LEU A 212 15.03 -25.45 12.84
C LEU A 212 15.61 -24.03 12.77
N VAL A 213 15.98 -23.56 11.57
CA VAL A 213 16.29 -22.16 11.29
C VAL A 213 15.23 -21.60 10.37
N LYS A 214 14.59 -20.50 10.78
CA LYS A 214 13.44 -19.96 10.06
C LYS A 214 13.34 -18.44 10.15
N THR A 215 12.43 -17.92 9.34
CA THR A 215 11.88 -16.58 9.47
C THR A 215 10.42 -16.65 9.89
N TRP A 216 9.80 -15.49 10.12
CA TRP A 216 8.37 -15.40 10.37
C TRP A 216 7.60 -15.87 9.14
N SER A 217 6.91 -17.01 9.30
CA SER A 217 6.11 -17.68 8.27
C SER A 217 5.10 -18.61 8.94
N GLY A 218 3.89 -18.70 8.36
CA GLY A 218 2.95 -19.76 8.71
C GLY A 218 3.55 -21.15 8.48
N VAL A 219 4.23 -21.37 7.35
CA VAL A 219 4.82 -22.68 6.97
C VAL A 219 5.74 -23.23 8.06
N SER A 220 6.72 -22.44 8.49
CA SER A 220 7.69 -22.87 9.49
C SER A 220 7.15 -22.85 10.93
N GLU A 221 6.10 -22.09 11.23
CA GLU A 221 5.42 -22.18 12.54
C GLU A 221 4.51 -23.41 12.60
N PHE A 222 3.83 -23.76 11.50
CA PHE A 222 3.11 -25.02 11.40
C PHE A 222 4.05 -26.21 11.59
N ALA A 223 5.30 -26.14 11.13
CA ALA A 223 6.30 -27.16 11.46
C ALA A 223 6.54 -27.30 12.98
N VAL A 224 6.57 -26.19 13.72
CA VAL A 224 6.68 -26.19 15.19
C VAL A 224 5.46 -26.85 15.83
N TYR A 225 4.26 -26.55 15.33
CA TYR A 225 3.02 -27.13 15.85
C TYR A 225 2.94 -28.63 15.52
N PHE A 226 3.15 -29.01 14.25
CA PHE A 226 3.09 -30.39 13.79
C PHE A 226 4.14 -31.29 14.44
N ARG A 227 5.29 -30.75 14.87
CA ARG A 227 6.26 -31.53 15.66
C ARG A 227 5.61 -32.23 16.84
N GLN A 228 4.77 -31.52 17.59
CA GLN A 228 4.14 -32.07 18.80
C GLN A 228 2.87 -32.86 18.47
N LEU A 229 2.13 -32.43 17.46
CA LEU A 229 0.82 -33.00 17.15
C LEU A 229 0.91 -34.26 16.29
N GLU A 230 1.70 -34.18 15.22
CA GLU A 230 1.77 -35.22 14.20
C GLU A 230 2.93 -36.19 14.47
N PHE A 231 3.99 -35.73 15.14
CA PHE A 231 5.19 -36.52 15.41
C PHE A 231 5.53 -36.62 16.91
N PRO A 232 4.60 -37.01 17.80
CA PRO A 232 4.80 -36.99 19.25
C PRO A 232 5.90 -37.95 19.74
N ASN A 233 6.31 -38.91 18.92
CA ASN A 233 7.39 -39.85 19.23
C ASN A 233 8.79 -39.26 18.95
N LEU A 234 8.88 -38.17 18.21
CA LEU A 234 10.14 -37.50 17.96
C LEU A 234 10.44 -36.53 19.13
N PRO A 235 11.72 -36.34 19.51
CA PRO A 235 12.10 -35.41 20.59
C PRO A 235 11.63 -33.97 20.32
N ALA A 236 11.67 -33.06 21.30
CA ALA A 236 11.53 -31.64 20.96
C ALA A 236 12.66 -31.19 20.00
N PHE A 237 12.47 -30.08 19.27
CA PHE A 237 13.57 -29.47 18.54
C PHE A 237 14.72 -29.16 19.50
N THR A 238 15.96 -29.45 19.10
CA THR A 238 17.14 -29.10 19.88
C THR A 238 17.27 -27.58 19.99
N ASP A 239 17.10 -26.89 18.86
CA ASP A 239 17.08 -25.42 18.77
C ASP A 239 16.05 -24.96 17.73
N ILE A 240 15.40 -23.83 17.99
CA ILE A 240 14.61 -23.06 17.02
C ILE A 240 15.23 -21.67 16.92
N ILE A 241 15.72 -21.31 15.74
CA ILE A 241 16.44 -20.06 15.48
C ILE A 241 15.56 -19.15 14.61
N ASP A 242 15.11 -18.06 15.20
CA ASP A 242 14.24 -17.04 14.61
C ASP A 242 15.06 -15.86 14.03
N LEU A 243 15.34 -15.87 12.73
CA LEU A 243 16.29 -14.89 12.13
C LEU A 243 15.77 -13.45 12.05
N GLN A 244 14.45 -13.23 12.06
CA GLN A 244 13.89 -11.87 12.02
C GLN A 244 13.95 -11.14 13.37
N GLU A 245 14.07 -11.86 14.49
CA GLU A 245 14.35 -11.26 15.79
C GLU A 245 15.75 -10.59 15.78
N MET A 246 16.72 -11.23 15.12
CA MET A 246 18.10 -10.71 14.98
C MET A 246 18.21 -9.52 14.03
N ALA A 247 17.21 -9.26 13.18
CA ALA A 247 17.19 -8.16 12.22
C ALA A 247 16.49 -6.90 12.73
N SER A 248 15.91 -6.94 13.93
CA SER A 248 15.24 -5.79 14.54
C SER A 248 16.24 -4.67 14.91
N PRO A 249 15.79 -3.41 15.10
CA PRO A 249 16.65 -2.20 15.07
C PRO A 249 17.78 -2.08 16.12
N GLY A 250 18.02 -3.11 16.93
CA GLY A 250 19.13 -3.22 17.89
C GLY A 250 20.40 -3.90 17.35
N HIS A 251 20.40 -4.51 16.16
CA HIS A 251 21.60 -5.15 15.59
C HIS A 251 22.25 -4.27 14.50
N GLU A 252 23.30 -3.54 14.87
CA GLU A 252 24.01 -2.52 14.06
C GLU A 252 24.52 -2.98 12.67
N VAL A 253 24.73 -4.27 12.48
CA VAL A 253 25.41 -4.82 11.28
C VAL A 253 24.57 -4.66 10.01
N LEU A 254 23.24 -4.86 10.08
CA LEU A 254 22.35 -4.73 8.93
C LEU A 254 22.12 -3.26 8.52
N ASN A 255 22.09 -2.35 9.49
CA ASN A 255 21.98 -0.92 9.23
C ASN A 255 23.25 -0.36 8.57
N LEU A 256 24.44 -0.89 8.89
CA LEU A 256 25.69 -0.49 8.27
C LEU A 256 25.75 -0.87 6.78
N ILE A 257 25.32 -2.09 6.43
CA ILE A 257 25.33 -2.57 5.04
C ILE A 257 24.32 -1.81 4.18
N LYS A 258 23.11 -1.55 4.70
CA LYS A 258 22.09 -0.76 3.98
C LYS A 258 22.48 0.71 3.81
N ARG A 259 23.06 1.34 4.83
CA ARG A 259 23.59 2.71 4.71
C ARG A 259 24.65 2.78 3.61
N ASN A 260 25.58 1.83 3.55
CA ASN A 260 26.63 1.86 2.52
C ASN A 260 26.08 1.74 1.09
N LYS A 261 25.06 0.90 0.83
CA LYS A 261 24.42 0.81 -0.50
C LYS A 261 23.59 2.06 -0.87
N LEU A 262 22.80 2.61 0.05
CA LEU A 262 22.01 3.83 -0.20
C LEU A 262 22.90 5.06 -0.43
N THR A 263 24.06 5.12 0.23
CA THR A 263 25.02 6.22 0.05
C THR A 263 25.72 6.19 -1.31
N GLU A 264 25.73 5.05 -2.02
CA GLU A 264 26.30 4.95 -3.37
C GLU A 264 25.29 5.35 -4.47
N THR A 265 24.01 5.04 -4.32
CA THR A 265 22.97 5.39 -5.32
C THR A 265 22.61 6.89 -5.30
N TYR A 266 22.76 7.58 -4.16
CA TYR A 266 22.44 9.00 -4.01
C TYR A 266 23.63 9.96 -4.24
N LYS A 267 24.82 9.46 -4.60
CA LYS A 267 25.99 10.29 -4.96
C LYS A 267 25.88 10.97 -6.34
N ALA A 268 24.82 10.73 -7.11
CA ALA A 268 24.70 11.21 -8.49
C ALA A 268 23.98 12.56 -8.66
N ASN A 269 23.57 13.26 -7.61
CA ASN A 269 22.97 14.61 -7.72
C ASN A 269 23.59 15.59 -6.70
N PRO A 270 24.37 16.61 -7.12
CA PRO A 270 25.05 17.54 -6.20
C PRO A 270 24.18 18.68 -5.65
N CYS A 271 22.85 18.66 -5.85
CA CYS A 271 21.96 19.66 -5.28
C CYS A 271 21.09 19.02 -4.20
N GLU A 272 21.17 19.57 -2.99
CA GLU A 272 20.35 19.25 -1.80
C GLU A 272 20.82 18.06 -0.95
N GLN A 273 21.89 18.26 -0.17
CA GLN A 273 22.29 17.34 0.89
C GLN A 273 22.48 17.97 2.30
N SER A 274 22.11 19.23 2.54
CA SER A 274 22.27 19.81 3.90
C SER A 274 21.02 19.88 4.78
N ASP A 275 19.80 19.78 4.24
CA ASP A 275 18.62 20.25 5.00
C ASP A 275 17.56 19.20 5.37
N PHE A 276 17.65 17.95 4.92
CA PHE A 276 16.58 16.96 5.14
C PHE A 276 16.76 16.03 6.34
N VAL A 277 17.88 16.09 7.06
CA VAL A 277 18.10 15.31 8.29
C VAL A 277 18.43 16.23 9.47
N ARG A 278 17.44 17.02 9.89
CA ARG A 278 17.36 17.57 11.24
C ARG A 278 15.94 17.39 11.75
N ASN A 279 15.79 17.02 13.02
CA ASN A 279 14.51 16.96 13.75
C ASN A 279 13.79 18.34 13.88
N ASP A 280 14.28 19.38 13.19
CA ASP A 280 13.85 20.78 13.29
C ASP A 280 13.27 21.34 11.97
N THR A 281 12.82 20.52 11.02
CA THR A 281 12.43 20.93 9.66
C THR A 281 11.00 21.48 9.53
N VAL A 282 10.49 22.21 10.53
CA VAL A 282 9.28 23.02 10.31
C VAL A 282 9.72 24.46 10.03
N TYR A 283 9.81 24.81 8.75
CA TYR A 283 10.00 26.21 8.36
C TYR A 283 8.76 27.01 8.76
N LEU A 284 8.87 27.76 9.84
CA LEU A 284 7.84 28.67 10.30
C LEU A 284 8.32 30.10 10.05
N PRO A 285 7.65 30.91 9.20
CA PRO A 285 8.03 32.30 9.00
C PRO A 285 8.09 33.08 10.34
N PRO A 286 8.87 34.17 10.44
CA PRO A 286 8.96 34.94 11.68
C PRO A 286 7.61 35.53 12.13
N SER A 287 6.71 35.81 11.19
CA SER A 287 5.40 36.40 11.46
C SER A 287 4.37 35.94 10.42
N LEU A 288 3.10 35.76 10.82
CA LEU A 288 1.99 35.64 9.88
C LEU A 288 1.62 37.03 9.35
N LYS A 289 1.86 37.28 8.05
CA LYS A 289 1.34 38.48 7.39
C LYS A 289 0.00 38.14 6.76
N TYR A 290 -1.09 38.64 7.34
CA TYR A 290 -2.44 38.57 6.75
C TYR A 290 -2.59 39.59 5.62
N LYS A 291 -1.76 39.49 4.58
CA LYS A 291 -2.03 40.22 3.34
C LYS A 291 -3.03 39.39 2.56
N LYS A 292 -4.16 39.98 2.14
CA LYS A 292 -5.04 39.35 1.16
C LYS A 292 -4.17 39.00 -0.05
N CYS A 293 -3.86 37.72 -0.23
CA CYS A 293 -3.00 37.28 -1.32
C CYS A 293 -3.76 37.50 -2.61
N GLY A 294 -3.45 38.60 -3.31
CA GLY A 294 -3.76 38.70 -4.72
C GLY A 294 -3.05 37.59 -5.47
N LEU A 295 -3.61 37.15 -6.59
CA LEU A 295 -2.88 36.29 -7.51
C LEU A 295 -1.58 36.99 -7.91
N SER A 296 -0.46 36.28 -7.85
CA SER A 296 0.79 36.79 -8.42
C SER A 296 0.61 37.01 -9.93
N ASN A 297 1.43 37.85 -10.56
CA ASN A 297 1.38 38.04 -12.01
C ASN A 297 1.49 36.70 -12.77
N LYS A 298 2.30 35.76 -12.24
CA LYS A 298 2.42 34.41 -12.80
C LYS A 298 1.20 33.53 -12.57
N SER A 299 0.52 33.68 -11.44
CA SER A 299 -0.76 33.01 -11.18
C SER A 299 -1.84 33.56 -12.12
N LEU A 300 -1.90 34.88 -12.33
CA LEU A 300 -2.83 35.49 -13.29
C LEU A 300 -2.58 34.98 -14.72
N GLU A 301 -1.32 34.89 -15.13
CA GLU A 301 -0.92 34.38 -16.45
C GLU A 301 -1.44 32.96 -16.70
N ILE A 302 -1.24 32.03 -15.76
CA ILE A 302 -1.76 30.65 -15.91
C ILE A 302 -3.29 30.59 -15.82
N GLN A 303 -3.92 31.38 -14.95
CA GLN A 303 -5.38 31.46 -14.88
C GLN A 303 -5.98 31.99 -16.19
N ARG A 304 -5.30 32.92 -16.87
CA ARG A 304 -5.70 33.42 -18.19
C ARG A 304 -5.62 32.32 -19.25
N HIS A 305 -4.53 31.55 -19.31
CA HIS A 305 -4.46 30.42 -20.24
C HIS A 305 -5.53 29.36 -19.96
N LEU A 306 -5.72 28.98 -18.69
CA LEU A 306 -6.78 28.02 -18.32
C LEU A 306 -8.18 28.55 -18.70
N SER A 307 -8.43 29.85 -18.48
CA SER A 307 -9.67 30.51 -18.90
C SER A 307 -9.84 30.51 -20.42
N TYR A 308 -8.76 30.75 -21.17
CA TYR A 308 -8.78 30.69 -22.63
C TYR A 308 -9.16 29.28 -23.11
N LEU A 309 -8.50 28.24 -22.60
CA LEU A 309 -8.75 26.84 -22.99
C LEU A 309 -10.20 26.39 -22.75
N GLY A 310 -10.86 26.90 -21.71
CA GLY A 310 -12.28 26.62 -21.45
C GLY A 310 -13.24 27.51 -22.24
N SER A 311 -12.77 28.64 -22.77
CA SER A 311 -13.63 29.62 -23.42
C SER A 311 -14.07 29.20 -24.83
N LYS A 312 -15.15 29.81 -25.32
CA LYS A 312 -15.55 29.73 -26.73
C LYS A 312 -14.49 30.27 -27.70
N GLN A 313 -13.54 31.08 -27.24
CA GLN A 313 -12.45 31.56 -28.10
C GLN A 313 -11.45 30.46 -28.43
N CYS A 314 -11.35 29.42 -27.60
CA CYS A 314 -10.53 28.26 -27.94
C CYS A 314 -11.12 27.48 -29.12
N ASP A 315 -12.45 27.46 -29.25
CA ASP A 315 -13.16 26.83 -30.37
C ASP A 315 -12.89 27.52 -31.71
N ILE A 316 -12.44 28.78 -31.68
CA ILE A 316 -12.32 29.64 -32.86
C ILE A 316 -10.93 29.46 -33.50
N TYR A 317 -10.97 28.85 -34.69
CA TYR A 317 -10.08 28.99 -35.86
C TYR A 317 -8.56 29.02 -35.60
N THR A 318 -7.87 27.97 -36.06
CA THR A 318 -6.49 28.17 -36.52
C THR A 318 -6.49 29.11 -37.74
N SER A 319 -5.35 29.74 -38.06
CA SER A 319 -5.17 30.52 -39.29
C SER A 319 -5.56 29.76 -40.57
N GLU A 320 -5.63 28.43 -40.50
CA GLU A 320 -5.98 27.50 -41.58
C GLU A 320 -7.45 27.03 -41.56
N GLY A 321 -8.29 27.53 -40.64
CA GLY A 321 -9.70 27.13 -40.58
C GLY A 321 -9.99 25.77 -39.93
N ARG A 322 -9.04 25.19 -39.19
CA ARG A 322 -9.25 23.93 -38.45
C ARG A 322 -9.85 24.19 -37.07
N ILE A 323 -10.82 23.38 -36.68
CA ILE A 323 -11.40 23.37 -35.32
C ILE A 323 -10.38 22.72 -34.38
N ARG A 324 -10.09 23.37 -33.25
CA ARG A 324 -9.24 22.76 -32.22
C ARG A 324 -9.93 21.56 -31.57
N PRO A 325 -9.20 20.47 -31.29
CA PRO A 325 -9.77 19.33 -30.60
C PRO A 325 -10.18 19.72 -29.17
N LYS A 326 -11.36 19.24 -28.77
CA LYS A 326 -11.86 19.38 -27.40
C LYS A 326 -11.51 18.14 -26.58
N MET A 327 -11.18 18.36 -25.32
CA MET A 327 -10.92 17.31 -24.36
C MET A 327 -11.89 17.44 -23.18
N ARG A 328 -12.59 16.34 -22.91
CA ARG A 328 -13.55 16.24 -21.82
C ARG A 328 -13.12 15.12 -20.89
N ALA A 329 -12.37 15.46 -19.85
CA ALA A 329 -11.81 14.46 -18.95
C ALA A 329 -12.93 13.63 -18.28
N HIS A 330 -12.78 12.32 -18.26
CA HIS A 330 -13.62 11.44 -17.44
C HIS A 330 -13.05 11.36 -16.02
N LEU A 331 -13.89 11.41 -15.00
CA LEU A 331 -13.46 11.33 -13.60
C LEU A 331 -13.20 9.87 -13.22
N VAL A 332 -12.09 9.62 -12.54
CA VAL A 332 -11.76 8.28 -12.04
C VAL A 332 -12.31 8.16 -10.63
N GLU A 333 -13.37 7.38 -10.46
CA GLU A 333 -14.12 7.34 -9.20
C GLU A 333 -13.41 6.53 -8.12
N LEU A 334 -12.73 7.23 -7.21
CA LEU A 334 -12.10 6.68 -6.01
C LEU A 334 -12.66 7.40 -4.77
N GLY A 335 -11.80 7.86 -3.85
CA GLY A 335 -12.15 8.86 -2.85
C GLY A 335 -12.19 10.27 -3.49
N PHE A 336 -12.95 11.20 -2.90
CA PHE A 336 -13.23 12.52 -3.48
C PHE A 336 -11.96 13.26 -3.93
N GLY A 337 -10.92 13.28 -3.09
CA GLY A 337 -9.64 13.92 -3.42
C GLY A 337 -8.95 13.27 -4.62
N ALA A 338 -8.98 11.94 -4.74
CA ALA A 338 -8.40 11.22 -5.87
C ALA A 338 -9.22 11.46 -7.16
N THR A 339 -10.56 11.43 -7.06
CA THR A 339 -11.47 11.72 -8.17
C THR A 339 -11.23 13.12 -8.73
N VAL A 340 -11.12 14.13 -7.85
CA VAL A 340 -10.83 15.50 -8.28
C VAL A 340 -9.42 15.65 -8.84
N ASN A 341 -8.43 14.95 -8.27
CA ASN A 341 -7.06 15.00 -8.81
C ASN A 341 -6.91 14.26 -10.14
N SER A 342 -7.84 13.37 -10.52
CA SER A 342 -7.78 12.63 -11.78
C SER A 342 -7.87 13.54 -13.03
N VAL A 343 -8.34 14.78 -12.87
CA VAL A 343 -8.39 15.77 -13.97
C VAL A 343 -7.12 16.61 -14.09
N VAL A 344 -6.20 16.57 -13.13
CA VAL A 344 -4.97 17.39 -13.17
C VAL A 344 -4.07 17.02 -14.35
N LYS A 345 -3.81 15.73 -14.59
CA LYS A 345 -3.00 15.27 -15.73
C LYS A 345 -3.63 15.62 -17.09
N PRO A 346 -4.94 15.40 -17.31
CA PRO A 346 -5.64 15.94 -18.47
C PRO A 346 -5.42 17.45 -18.62
N MET A 347 -5.58 18.24 -17.57
CA MET A 347 -5.39 19.70 -17.65
C MET A 347 -3.95 20.10 -17.99
N LEU A 348 -2.94 19.39 -17.48
CA LEU A 348 -1.55 19.58 -17.88
C LEU A 348 -1.33 19.27 -19.36
N HIS A 349 -1.94 18.18 -19.86
CA HIS A 349 -1.91 17.82 -21.28
C HIS A 349 -2.56 18.90 -22.15
N ALA A 350 -3.76 19.39 -21.78
CA ALA A 350 -4.42 20.49 -22.48
C ALA A 350 -3.59 21.77 -22.47
N LEU A 351 -3.00 22.12 -21.32
CA LEU A 351 -2.17 23.31 -21.20
C LEU A 351 -0.89 23.22 -22.04
N LYS A 352 -0.29 22.02 -22.15
CA LYS A 352 0.93 21.78 -22.93
C LYS A 352 0.68 21.68 -24.44
N LYS A 353 -0.44 21.09 -24.83
CA LYS A 353 -0.76 20.77 -26.24
C LYS A 353 -1.81 21.69 -26.87
N GLY A 354 -2.42 22.57 -26.09
CA GLY A 354 -3.40 23.56 -26.56
C GLY A 354 -4.80 23.00 -26.85
N TYR A 355 -5.21 21.92 -26.17
CA TYR A 355 -6.58 21.38 -26.27
C TYR A 355 -7.58 22.29 -25.58
N CYS A 356 -8.74 22.52 -26.22
CA CYS A 356 -9.86 23.15 -25.55
C CYS A 356 -10.45 22.18 -24.51
N ILE A 357 -10.89 22.70 -23.37
CA ILE A 357 -11.37 21.88 -22.26
C ILE A 357 -12.86 22.06 -22.03
N GLU A 358 -13.53 20.96 -21.74
CA GLU A 358 -14.94 20.93 -21.37
C GLU A 358 -15.11 20.50 -19.91
N ASP A 359 -16.32 20.66 -19.37
CA ASP A 359 -16.63 20.23 -18.02
C ASP A 359 -16.39 18.71 -17.85
N PRO A 360 -15.63 18.28 -16.82
CA PRO A 360 -15.42 16.88 -16.52
C PRO A 360 -16.74 16.11 -16.37
N HIS A 361 -16.71 14.82 -16.70
CA HIS A 361 -17.88 13.94 -16.65
C HIS A 361 -17.56 12.62 -15.94
N GLY A 362 -18.55 11.75 -15.74
CA GLY A 362 -18.36 10.45 -15.07
C GLY A 362 -18.43 10.51 -13.55
N TRP A 363 -19.16 11.48 -12.98
CA TRP A 363 -19.34 11.65 -11.53
C TRP A 363 -20.59 10.89 -11.02
N ASN A 364 -20.55 9.56 -11.05
CA ASN A 364 -21.65 8.68 -10.67
C ASN A 364 -21.74 8.41 -9.16
N LYS A 365 -20.61 8.16 -8.48
CA LYS A 365 -20.52 7.75 -7.07
C LYS A 365 -21.10 8.76 -6.08
N TYR A 366 -21.15 10.05 -6.43
CA TYR A 366 -21.61 11.12 -5.55
C TYR A 366 -22.97 11.69 -6.00
N ASN A 367 -23.95 10.81 -6.17
CA ASN A 367 -25.36 11.14 -6.41
C ASN A 367 -25.67 11.78 -7.78
N CYS A 368 -25.00 11.32 -8.85
CA CYS A 368 -25.26 11.74 -10.23
C CYS A 368 -25.20 13.26 -10.47
N SER A 369 -24.52 14.02 -9.59
CA SER A 369 -24.38 15.45 -9.75
C SER A 369 -23.40 15.76 -10.87
N HIS A 370 -23.81 16.58 -11.83
CA HIS A 370 -22.88 17.16 -12.79
C HIS A 370 -21.82 18.00 -12.08
N TRP A 371 -20.62 18.11 -12.69
CA TRP A 371 -19.53 18.97 -12.21
C TRP A 371 -20.00 20.36 -11.76
N THR A 372 -20.94 20.94 -12.52
CA THR A 372 -21.50 22.28 -12.32
C THR A 372 -22.36 22.44 -11.07
N TYR A 373 -22.72 21.34 -10.39
CA TYR A 373 -23.44 21.38 -9.12
C TYR A 373 -22.55 21.92 -7.99
N LEU A 374 -21.31 21.43 -7.89
CA LEU A 374 -20.35 21.84 -6.87
C LEU A 374 -19.46 22.99 -7.35
N PHE A 375 -19.09 22.99 -8.63
CA PHE A 375 -18.10 23.91 -9.18
C PHE A 375 -18.66 24.75 -10.32
N LYS A 376 -17.99 25.85 -10.66
CA LYS A 376 -18.30 26.60 -11.88
C LYS A 376 -17.88 25.79 -13.09
N SER A 377 -18.62 25.96 -14.19
CA SER A 377 -18.19 25.43 -15.48
C SER A 377 -16.80 25.96 -15.84
N VAL A 378 -15.95 25.11 -16.41
CA VAL A 378 -14.63 25.51 -16.93
C VAL A 378 -14.75 26.56 -18.03
N SER A 379 -15.91 26.64 -18.68
CA SER A 379 -16.21 27.65 -19.71
C SER A 379 -16.42 29.06 -19.17
N VAL A 380 -16.68 29.21 -17.87
CA VAL A 380 -16.73 30.51 -17.22
C VAL A 380 -15.30 30.93 -16.91
N PRO A 381 -14.76 32.02 -17.47
CA PRO A 381 -13.37 32.42 -17.22
C PRO A 381 -13.16 32.82 -15.75
N SER A 382 -11.97 32.55 -15.19
CA SER A 382 -11.61 32.94 -13.80
C SER A 382 -11.04 34.35 -13.71
N VAL A 383 -10.54 34.87 -14.82
CA VAL A 383 -9.93 36.19 -15.02
C VAL A 383 -10.33 36.72 -16.40
N GLY A 384 -10.21 38.03 -16.64
CA GLY A 384 -10.54 38.61 -17.95
C GLY A 384 -9.74 37.98 -19.10
N LEU A 385 -10.41 37.70 -20.21
CA LEU A 385 -9.82 37.20 -21.46
C LEU A 385 -9.22 38.35 -22.29
N GLU A 386 -8.37 39.16 -21.66
CA GLU A 386 -7.47 40.03 -22.43
C GLU A 386 -6.70 39.14 -23.44
N LEU A 387 -6.28 39.69 -24.59
CA LEU A 387 -5.63 38.91 -25.65
C LEU A 387 -4.47 38.09 -25.08
N VAL A 388 -4.71 36.79 -24.90
CA VAL A 388 -3.74 35.84 -24.39
C VAL A 388 -3.20 35.12 -25.59
N GLU A 389 -1.94 35.39 -25.91
CA GLU A 389 -1.23 34.56 -26.87
C GLU A 389 -1.14 33.14 -26.30
N PRO A 390 -1.64 32.13 -27.01
CA PRO A 390 -1.54 30.76 -26.52
C PRO A 390 -0.07 30.37 -26.34
N ILE A 391 0.22 29.62 -25.26
CA ILE A 391 1.55 29.04 -25.05
C ILE A 391 1.81 28.03 -26.17
N LEU A 392 2.69 28.38 -27.11
CA LEU A 392 3.15 27.49 -28.16
C LEU A 392 4.59 27.11 -27.85
N GLU A 393 4.87 25.81 -27.68
CA GLU A 393 6.20 25.37 -27.24
C GLU A 393 7.32 25.63 -28.27
N ASP A 394 7.06 26.00 -29.53
CA ASP A 394 8.14 26.11 -30.54
C ASP A 394 7.91 27.08 -31.72
N GLY A 395 7.01 28.07 -31.64
CA GLY A 395 6.81 29.03 -32.75
C GLY A 395 6.38 28.43 -34.11
N ASN A 396 6.06 27.14 -34.15
CA ASN A 396 5.53 26.44 -35.31
C ASN A 396 4.00 26.43 -35.28
N GLU A 397 3.41 26.61 -36.47
CA GLU A 397 1.99 26.75 -36.75
C GLU A 397 1.07 25.75 -36.03
N PHE A 398 -0.16 26.21 -35.78
CA PHE A 398 -1.24 25.47 -35.15
C PHE A 398 -1.47 24.08 -35.77
N GLY A 399 -0.86 23.08 -35.18
CA GLY A 399 -1.24 21.69 -35.34
C GLY A 399 -0.84 20.93 -34.08
N PRO A 400 -1.65 19.96 -33.61
CA PRO A 400 -1.14 19.01 -32.63
C PRO A 400 0.10 18.36 -33.24
N LYS A 401 1.31 18.78 -32.81
CA LYS A 401 2.51 17.96 -33.01
C LYS A 401 2.14 16.58 -32.46
N PHE A 402 2.08 15.59 -33.36
CA PHE A 402 1.59 14.23 -33.13
C PHE A 402 1.45 13.92 -31.64
N ASP A 403 0.22 13.92 -31.14
CA ASP A 403 -0.11 13.29 -29.87
C ASP A 403 0.03 11.78 -30.09
N TYR A 404 1.27 11.29 -30.13
CA TYR A 404 1.62 9.92 -30.53
C TYR A 404 0.92 8.86 -29.67
N HIS A 405 0.53 9.23 -28.46
CA HIS A 405 -0.14 8.35 -27.51
C HIS A 405 -1.65 8.60 -27.41
N PHE A 406 -2.20 9.54 -28.19
CA PHE A 406 -3.62 9.91 -28.18
C PHE A 406 -4.14 10.15 -26.76
N CYS A 407 -3.35 10.82 -25.91
CA CYS A 407 -3.66 10.95 -24.48
C CYS A 407 -4.98 11.69 -24.24
N HIS A 408 -5.38 12.59 -25.13
CA HIS A 408 -6.71 13.20 -25.06
C HIS A 408 -7.86 12.16 -25.11
N LEU A 409 -7.76 11.13 -25.97
CA LEU A 409 -8.75 10.04 -26.04
C LEU A 409 -8.70 9.16 -24.80
N VAL A 410 -7.49 8.84 -24.33
CA VAL A 410 -7.26 8.07 -23.11
C VAL A 410 -7.89 8.76 -21.90
N PHE A 411 -7.66 10.07 -21.74
CA PHE A 411 -8.24 10.85 -20.64
C PHE A 411 -9.75 11.08 -20.78
N GLN A 412 -10.30 11.04 -22.00
CA GLN A 412 -11.74 11.05 -22.25
C GLN A 412 -12.41 9.72 -21.90
N GLY A 413 -11.72 8.59 -22.05
CA GLY A 413 -12.23 7.26 -21.76
C GLY A 413 -11.92 6.72 -20.36
N GLN A 414 -11.09 7.42 -19.57
CA GLN A 414 -10.53 6.87 -18.33
C GLN A 414 -11.61 6.44 -17.30
N ASN A 415 -11.60 5.18 -16.90
CA ASN A 415 -12.45 4.64 -15.83
C ASN A 415 -11.61 4.08 -14.66
N ARG A 416 -12.26 3.58 -13.61
CA ARG A 416 -11.60 3.06 -12.39
C ARG A 416 -10.64 1.90 -12.65
N TRP A 417 -10.82 1.14 -13.74
CA TRP A 417 -10.07 -0.06 -14.08
C TRP A 417 -9.00 0.16 -15.15
N ASP A 418 -8.93 1.34 -15.74
CA ASP A 418 -7.99 1.63 -16.83
C ASP A 418 -6.54 1.73 -16.39
N TRP A 419 -6.24 1.62 -15.10
CA TRP A 419 -4.87 1.55 -14.63
C TRP A 419 -4.10 0.35 -15.20
N GLU A 420 -4.79 -0.67 -15.70
CA GLU A 420 -4.19 -1.79 -16.44
C GLU A 420 -4.00 -1.50 -17.95
N TYR A 421 -4.78 -0.58 -18.52
CA TYR A 421 -4.74 -0.25 -19.95
C TYR A 421 -3.38 0.37 -20.33
N PRO A 422 -2.64 -0.20 -21.30
CA PRO A 422 -1.30 0.28 -21.66
C PRO A 422 -1.25 1.76 -22.06
N GLY A 423 -2.26 2.25 -22.79
CA GLY A 423 -2.34 3.66 -23.18
C GLY A 423 -2.50 4.60 -21.98
N TRP A 424 -3.29 4.20 -20.98
CA TRP A 424 -3.43 4.97 -19.74
C TRP A 424 -2.15 4.94 -18.94
N LYS A 425 -1.49 3.79 -18.77
CA LYS A 425 -0.19 3.70 -18.09
C LYS A 425 0.83 4.63 -18.74
N GLN A 426 0.93 4.62 -20.06
CA GLN A 426 1.86 5.48 -20.80
C GLN A 426 1.52 6.96 -20.61
N CYS A 427 0.28 7.38 -20.87
CA CYS A 427 -0.13 8.78 -20.70
C CYS A 427 -0.01 9.26 -19.24
N SER A 428 -0.33 8.41 -18.27
CA SER A 428 -0.18 8.70 -16.85
C SER A 428 1.30 8.88 -16.48
N LYS A 429 2.19 8.08 -17.08
CA LYS A 429 3.65 8.17 -16.92
C LYS A 429 4.23 9.43 -17.58
N ASP A 430 3.78 9.79 -18.78
CA ASP A 430 4.21 10.98 -19.52
C ASP A 430 3.92 12.29 -18.77
N TYR A 431 2.88 12.29 -17.92
CA TYR A 431 2.53 13.40 -17.03
C TYR A 431 2.80 13.06 -15.55
N SER A 432 3.76 12.16 -15.28
CA SER A 432 4.25 11.86 -13.95
C SER A 432 5.48 12.70 -13.59
N ALA A 433 5.38 13.41 -12.47
CA ALA A 433 6.50 14.13 -11.87
C ALA A 433 7.67 13.20 -11.54
N GLU A 434 7.37 11.97 -11.13
CA GLU A 434 8.36 10.96 -10.78
C GLU A 434 9.23 10.58 -11.98
N THR A 435 8.65 10.55 -13.19
CA THR A 435 9.37 10.16 -14.42
C THR A 435 10.04 11.35 -15.10
N HIS A 436 9.39 12.52 -15.11
CA HIS A 436 9.77 13.63 -15.97
C HIS A 436 10.02 14.95 -15.23
N GLY A 437 9.84 14.99 -13.91
CA GLY A 437 10.05 16.20 -13.10
C GLY A 437 9.22 17.38 -13.59
N VAL A 438 9.83 18.56 -13.70
CA VAL A 438 9.17 19.79 -14.17
C VAL A 438 8.94 19.84 -15.68
N SER A 439 9.54 18.95 -16.48
CA SER A 439 9.43 18.96 -17.94
C SER A 439 8.03 18.59 -18.47
N ILE A 440 7.18 18.03 -17.60
CA ILE A 440 5.76 17.81 -17.90
C ILE A 440 4.97 19.13 -18.01
N LEU A 441 5.52 20.22 -17.48
CA LEU A 441 4.91 21.54 -17.53
C LEU A 441 5.25 22.24 -18.85
N PRO A 442 4.35 23.10 -19.36
CA PRO A 442 4.69 24.02 -20.45
C PRO A 442 5.90 24.88 -20.08
N GLN A 443 6.76 25.18 -21.06
CA GLN A 443 8.03 25.90 -20.88
C GLN A 443 7.94 27.18 -20.02
N PRO A 444 6.90 28.05 -20.14
CA PRO A 444 6.76 29.24 -19.29
C PRO A 444 6.58 28.94 -17.79
N TYR A 445 6.16 27.72 -17.44
CA TYR A 445 5.80 27.29 -16.08
C TYR A 445 6.81 26.37 -15.41
N GLN A 446 7.80 25.88 -16.15
CA GLN A 446 8.83 24.98 -15.60
C GLN A 446 9.60 25.64 -14.44
N LYS A 447 9.84 26.95 -14.50
CA LYS A 447 10.54 27.72 -13.46
C LYS A 447 9.74 27.89 -12.17
N GLN A 448 8.41 27.88 -12.23
CA GLN A 448 7.54 28.00 -11.06
C GLN A 448 7.33 26.65 -10.37
N GLY A 449 7.61 25.56 -11.09
CA GLY A 449 7.58 24.21 -10.56
C GLY A 449 6.18 23.58 -10.57
N LEU A 450 6.15 22.30 -10.24
CA LEU A 450 4.95 21.47 -10.36
C LEU A 450 3.87 21.88 -9.36
N PHE A 451 4.23 22.09 -8.09
CA PHE A 451 3.26 22.44 -7.06
C PHE A 451 2.51 23.72 -7.39
N PHE A 452 3.23 24.77 -7.81
CA PHE A 452 2.62 26.04 -8.23
C PHE A 452 1.63 25.83 -9.37
N THR A 453 2.02 25.06 -10.38
CA THR A 453 1.20 24.83 -11.58
C THR A 453 -0.06 24.03 -11.25
N VAL A 454 0.09 22.91 -10.53
CA VAL A 454 -1.03 22.07 -10.08
C VAL A 454 -1.98 22.85 -9.17
N ALA A 455 -1.46 23.66 -8.26
CA ALA A 455 -2.29 24.50 -7.39
C ALA A 455 -3.15 25.49 -8.19
N ASN A 456 -2.61 26.07 -9.27
CA ASN A 456 -3.39 26.96 -10.15
C ASN A 456 -4.44 26.19 -10.98
N ILE A 457 -4.11 24.99 -11.46
CA ILE A 457 -5.08 24.11 -12.14
C ILE A 457 -6.24 23.77 -11.20
N LEU A 458 -5.95 23.32 -9.97
CA LEU A 458 -6.98 23.03 -8.97
C LEU A 458 -7.75 24.28 -8.57
N SER A 459 -7.10 25.44 -8.44
CA SER A 459 -7.79 26.71 -8.16
C SER A 459 -8.74 27.13 -9.28
N PHE A 460 -8.44 26.79 -10.54
CA PHE A 460 -9.32 27.05 -11.68
C PHE A 460 -10.50 26.08 -11.71
N LEU A 461 -10.23 24.78 -11.49
CA LEU A 461 -11.25 23.73 -11.49
C LEU A 461 -12.23 23.86 -10.32
N LEU A 462 -11.72 24.04 -9.10
CA LEU A 462 -12.50 23.98 -7.86
C LEU A 462 -13.12 25.31 -7.46
N ARG A 463 -13.38 26.19 -8.43
CA ARG A 463 -14.13 27.43 -8.19
C ARG A 463 -15.55 27.03 -7.79
N PRO A 464 -16.01 27.35 -6.57
CA PRO A 464 -17.30 26.88 -6.12
C PRO A 464 -18.43 27.48 -6.96
N SER A 465 -19.47 26.67 -7.22
CA SER A 465 -20.74 27.17 -7.72
C SER A 465 -21.31 28.20 -6.72
N ARG A 466 -22.25 29.05 -7.17
CA ARG A 466 -22.86 30.07 -6.29
C ARG A 466 -23.48 29.42 -5.05
N ASP A 467 -24.20 28.32 -5.26
CA ASP A 467 -24.91 27.61 -4.20
C ASP A 467 -23.93 26.91 -3.26
N PHE A 468 -22.88 26.28 -3.81
CA PHE A 468 -21.87 25.64 -2.97
C PHE A 468 -21.09 26.66 -2.13
N ALA A 469 -20.72 27.80 -2.71
CA ALA A 469 -20.08 28.90 -1.97
C ALA A 469 -20.96 29.42 -0.83
N ALA A 470 -22.26 29.61 -1.09
CA ALA A 470 -23.22 30.03 -0.06
C ALA A 470 -23.32 28.99 1.09
N ARG A 471 -23.32 27.69 0.76
CA ARG A 471 -23.31 26.61 1.76
C ARG A 471 -22.03 26.58 2.60
N VAL A 472 -20.87 26.88 2.00
CA VAL A 472 -19.60 27.00 2.73
C VAL A 472 -19.67 28.16 3.72
N GLU A 473 -20.10 29.35 3.30
CA GLU A 473 -20.22 30.51 4.21
C GLU A 473 -21.27 30.30 5.32
N ALA A 474 -22.41 29.70 5.00
CA ALA A 474 -23.41 29.33 5.99
C ALA A 474 -22.86 28.31 7.01
N THR A 475 -22.04 27.36 6.56
CA THR A 475 -21.39 26.37 7.42
C THR A 475 -20.34 27.03 8.31
N LYS A 476 -19.51 27.92 7.78
CA LYS A 476 -18.57 28.73 8.58
C LYS A 476 -19.29 29.53 9.66
N THR A 477 -20.38 30.19 9.31
CA THR A 477 -21.22 30.94 10.25
C THR A 477 -21.74 30.02 11.36
N ARG A 478 -22.29 28.84 11.01
CA ARG A 478 -22.81 27.87 11.97
C ARG A 478 -21.75 27.30 12.91
N MET A 479 -20.51 27.13 12.45
CA MET A 479 -19.39 26.66 13.27
C MET A 479 -18.81 27.75 14.18
N GLY A 480 -19.28 29.00 14.09
CA GLY A 480 -18.68 30.12 14.81
C GLY A 480 -17.28 30.46 14.31
N TRP A 481 -17.05 30.34 12.99
CA TRP A 481 -15.75 30.64 12.39
C TRP A 481 -15.34 32.10 12.66
N PRO A 482 -14.19 32.35 13.31
CA PRO A 482 -13.79 33.71 13.65
C PRO A 482 -13.38 34.50 12.41
N THR A 483 -13.81 35.76 12.31
CA THR A 483 -13.51 36.64 11.16
C THR A 483 -12.25 37.48 11.34
N ASP A 484 -11.79 37.63 12.59
CA ASP A 484 -10.71 38.52 13.01
C ASP A 484 -9.54 37.78 13.67
N LYS A 485 -9.61 36.45 13.78
CA LYS A 485 -8.58 35.61 14.42
C LYS A 485 -8.06 34.54 13.45
N PRO A 486 -6.78 34.15 13.57
CA PRO A 486 -6.27 33.01 12.82
C PRO A 486 -6.99 31.71 13.17
N VAL A 487 -7.12 30.86 12.17
CA VAL A 487 -7.55 29.47 12.30
C VAL A 487 -6.47 28.59 11.71
N LEU A 488 -6.01 27.59 12.47
CA LEU A 488 -5.14 26.54 11.97
C LEU A 488 -6.01 25.38 11.48
N ALA A 489 -5.79 24.89 10.26
CA ALA A 489 -6.47 23.70 9.77
C ALA A 489 -5.68 22.45 10.16
N LEU A 490 -6.37 21.44 10.69
CA LEU A 490 -5.83 20.12 10.98
C LEU A 490 -6.73 19.07 10.32
N HIS A 491 -6.11 18.13 9.61
CA HIS A 491 -6.79 16.98 9.01
C HIS A 491 -6.21 15.69 9.58
N VAL A 492 -7.04 14.88 10.24
CA VAL A 492 -6.66 13.57 10.76
C VAL A 492 -7.50 12.52 10.03
N ARG A 493 -6.86 11.77 9.13
CA ARG A 493 -7.50 10.70 8.34
C ARG A 493 -7.23 9.37 9.03
N HIS A 494 -8.26 8.74 9.57
CA HIS A 494 -8.17 7.36 10.06
C HIS A 494 -8.95 6.46 9.12
N GLY A 495 -10.27 6.32 9.30
CA GLY A 495 -11.19 5.60 8.43
C GLY A 495 -10.61 4.37 7.71
N ASP A 496 -10.92 4.23 6.42
CA ASP A 496 -10.39 3.20 5.53
C ASP A 496 -8.86 3.22 5.41
N SER A 497 -8.25 4.40 5.58
CA SER A 497 -6.81 4.61 5.42
C SER A 497 -6.01 4.00 6.56
N CYS A 498 -6.69 3.61 7.65
CA CYS A 498 -6.14 2.83 8.74
C CYS A 498 -6.42 1.33 8.66
N LEU A 499 -7.38 0.94 7.83
CA LEU A 499 -7.75 -0.47 7.60
C LEU A 499 -6.96 -1.07 6.43
N GLU A 500 -6.74 -0.27 5.38
CA GLU A 500 -5.90 -0.62 4.24
C GLU A 500 -4.42 -0.56 4.64
N ALA A 501 -4.02 -1.58 5.39
CA ALA A 501 -2.69 -2.00 5.81
C ALA A 501 -1.52 -1.03 5.53
N MET A 502 -0.76 -0.75 6.59
CA MET A 502 0.53 -0.04 6.64
C MET A 502 1.53 -0.38 5.51
N TRP A 503 1.36 -1.50 4.81
CA TRP A 503 2.25 -2.03 3.79
C TRP A 503 2.13 -1.41 2.40
N GLN A 504 0.98 -0.86 1.99
CA GLN A 504 0.80 -0.39 0.60
C GLN A 504 1.00 1.12 0.41
N GLN A 505 0.78 1.94 1.43
CA GLN A 505 0.70 3.40 1.24
C GLN A 505 1.65 4.22 2.11
N SER A 506 2.55 3.60 2.88
CA SER A 506 3.46 4.28 3.83
C SER A 506 2.77 5.24 4.81
N ARG A 507 1.45 5.10 4.99
CA ARG A 507 0.64 5.91 5.89
C ARG A 507 0.68 5.32 7.29
N ARG A 508 0.78 6.18 8.30
CA ARG A 508 0.68 5.82 9.72
C ARG A 508 -0.66 6.27 10.28
N CYS A 509 -1.23 5.45 11.15
CA CYS A 509 -2.44 5.75 11.90
C CYS A 509 -2.10 6.53 13.17
N ASP A 510 -1.48 7.68 12.99
CA ASP A 510 -1.03 8.49 14.10
C ASP A 510 -2.23 9.03 14.91
N SER A 511 -2.10 8.96 16.23
CA SER A 511 -3.09 9.52 17.16
C SER A 511 -3.27 11.04 16.96
N LEU A 512 -4.38 11.60 17.46
CA LEU A 512 -4.53 13.05 17.51
C LEU A 512 -3.38 13.72 18.28
N ALA A 513 -2.95 13.12 19.40
CA ALA A 513 -1.86 13.65 20.21
C ALA A 513 -0.54 13.78 19.43
N THR A 514 -0.25 12.86 18.51
CA THR A 514 0.92 12.95 17.62
C THR A 514 0.85 14.21 16.76
N HIS A 515 -0.29 14.49 16.14
CA HIS A 515 -0.50 15.68 15.32
C HIS A 515 -0.48 16.97 16.14
N MET A 516 -1.02 16.92 17.36
CA MET A 516 -1.12 18.08 18.24
C MET A 516 0.26 18.61 18.65
N LYS A 517 1.32 17.78 18.67
CA LYS A 517 2.70 18.27 18.87
C LYS A 517 3.10 19.33 17.85
N ALA A 518 2.77 19.12 16.57
CA ALA A 518 3.05 20.09 15.51
C ALA A 518 2.13 21.31 15.59
N VAL A 519 0.85 21.08 15.91
CA VAL A 519 -0.11 22.17 16.17
C VAL A 519 0.39 23.08 17.28
N ASP A 520 0.85 22.54 18.40
CA ASP A 520 1.31 23.33 19.55
C ASP A 520 2.48 24.24 19.20
N ILE A 521 3.39 23.79 18.34
CA ILE A 521 4.53 24.59 17.88
C ILE A 521 4.02 25.78 17.08
N VAL A 522 3.15 25.54 16.10
CA VAL A 522 2.58 26.59 15.23
C VAL A 522 1.68 27.54 16.02
N ALA A 523 0.81 26.99 16.85
CA ALA A 523 -0.18 27.71 17.63
C ALA A 523 0.48 28.62 18.67
N ARG A 524 1.48 28.13 19.42
CA ARG A 524 2.24 28.96 20.36
C ARG A 524 3.02 30.05 19.65
N LYS A 525 3.66 29.74 18.52
CA LYS A 525 4.45 30.73 17.78
C LYS A 525 3.61 31.92 17.29
N TYR A 526 2.37 31.67 16.86
CA TYR A 526 1.53 32.71 16.26
C TYR A 526 0.29 33.09 17.07
N GLY A 527 0.17 32.62 18.31
CA GLY A 527 -0.99 32.88 19.17
C GLY A 527 -2.31 32.35 18.61
N ILE A 528 -2.30 31.24 17.87
CA ILE A 528 -3.51 30.64 17.29
C ILE A 528 -4.21 29.79 18.36
N LYS A 529 -5.51 30.05 18.57
CA LYS A 529 -6.35 29.24 19.49
C LYS A 529 -7.46 28.45 18.79
N HIS A 530 -7.77 28.80 17.54
CA HIS A 530 -8.86 28.19 16.80
C HIS A 530 -8.30 27.15 15.83
N ILE A 531 -8.81 25.92 15.91
CA ILE A 531 -8.41 24.83 15.03
C ILE A 531 -9.62 24.37 14.24
N TYR A 532 -9.58 24.44 12.92
CA TYR A 532 -10.55 23.74 12.09
C TYR A 532 -10.12 22.28 11.96
N MET A 533 -10.91 21.36 12.48
CA MET A 533 -10.64 19.93 12.35
C MET A 533 -11.47 19.32 11.22
N ALA A 534 -10.79 18.62 10.32
CA ALA A 534 -11.39 17.65 9.42
C ALA A 534 -10.94 16.24 9.82
N THR A 535 -11.89 15.36 10.09
CA THR A 535 -11.60 13.95 10.40
C THR A 535 -12.82 13.09 10.11
N ASP A 536 -12.57 11.82 9.84
CA ASP A 536 -13.55 10.75 9.61
C ASP A 536 -13.63 9.77 10.79
N SER A 537 -13.10 10.15 11.95
CA SER A 537 -13.00 9.30 13.14
C SER A 537 -13.66 9.94 14.36
N ASP A 538 -14.68 9.26 14.89
CA ASP A 538 -15.34 9.66 16.14
C ASP A 538 -14.38 9.64 17.32
N LYS A 539 -13.39 8.73 17.31
CA LYS A 539 -12.34 8.69 18.33
C LYS A 539 -11.55 10.00 18.38
N VAL A 540 -11.23 10.57 17.23
CA VAL A 540 -10.53 11.88 17.17
C VAL A 540 -11.40 12.97 17.82
N TRP A 541 -12.72 12.88 17.73
CA TRP A 541 -13.64 13.85 18.36
C TRP A 541 -13.61 13.74 19.89
N GLU A 542 -13.54 12.53 20.42
CA GLU A 542 -13.37 12.30 21.84
C GLU A 542 -12.01 12.79 22.32
N ASP A 543 -10.94 12.49 21.58
CA ASP A 543 -9.57 12.90 21.91
C ASP A 543 -9.38 14.42 21.92
N MET A 544 -10.20 15.20 21.19
CA MET A 544 -10.14 16.67 21.24
C MET A 544 -10.37 17.23 22.65
N LYS A 545 -11.11 16.52 23.50
CA LYS A 545 -11.36 16.92 24.90
C LYS A 545 -10.08 16.97 25.74
N LEU A 546 -9.02 16.27 25.29
CA LEU A 546 -7.72 16.26 25.93
C LEU A 546 -6.92 17.56 25.69
N PHE A 547 -7.38 18.43 24.79
CA PHE A 547 -6.70 19.69 24.43
C PHE A 547 -7.61 20.91 24.69
N PRO A 548 -8.02 21.16 25.96
CA PRO A 548 -9.00 22.18 26.31
C PRO A 548 -8.53 23.63 26.05
N GLU A 549 -7.24 23.85 25.83
CA GLU A 549 -6.66 25.15 25.49
C GLU A 549 -7.00 25.63 24.07
N TYR A 550 -7.48 24.73 23.20
CA TYR A 550 -7.89 25.03 21.83
C TYR A 550 -9.41 25.03 21.66
N THR A 551 -9.88 25.87 20.74
CA THR A 551 -11.26 25.87 20.27
C THR A 551 -11.34 25.15 18.93
N PHE A 552 -11.88 23.92 18.93
CA PHE A 552 -12.09 23.14 17.72
C PHE A 552 -13.37 23.57 16.99
N LEU A 553 -13.22 23.96 15.72
CA LEU A 553 -14.31 24.28 14.79
C LEU A 553 -14.66 22.99 14.02
N LEU A 554 -15.88 22.48 14.22
CA LEU A 554 -16.33 21.18 13.70
C LEU A 554 -17.61 21.32 12.87
N ASN A 555 -17.64 20.65 11.72
CA ASN A 555 -18.88 20.51 10.95
C ASN A 555 -19.64 19.25 11.40
N ARG A 556 -20.36 19.33 12.53
CA ARG A 556 -21.05 18.21 13.20
C ARG A 556 -22.21 17.54 12.42
N LYS A 557 -22.50 17.98 11.19
CA LYS A 557 -23.65 17.48 10.39
C LYS A 557 -23.24 16.54 9.24
N ILE A 558 -22.08 15.91 9.32
CA ILE A 558 -21.71 14.85 8.37
C ILE A 558 -22.03 13.52 9.05
N GLY A 559 -23.32 13.22 9.13
CA GLY A 559 -23.91 11.98 9.63
C GLY A 559 -25.16 11.70 8.82
#